data_AF-A0A929Y4K7-F1
#
_entry.id   AF-A0A929Y4K7-F1
#
_cell.length_a   1.000
_cell.length_b   1.000
_cell.length_c   1.000
_cell.angle_alpha   90.00
_cell.angle_beta   90.00
_cell.angle_gamma   90.00
#
_symmetry.space_group_name_H-M   'P 1'
#
loop_
_entity.id
_entity.type
_entity.pdbx_description
1 polymer ?
#
loop_
_entity_poly.entity_id
_entity_poly.type
_entity_poly.pdbx_seq_one_letter_code
_entity_poly.pdbx_strand_id
1 'polypeptide(L)'
;MVSVGVVDEPVNRAYDIISTLCLLCNLSAAILATYQGFQVKHGLLLREVERWTVLFFAIDYVLRLLTAKELYTGKTEKGAICAYILSFSGIIDLLSFLPYYLPIFFPSGAAVFRMFRVIRIFRLFRINNYYDSLNVITEVLESKRQQLLSSVFIICILMVASSLCMYSVEHNAQPQVFTDAFSGIWWAASTLLTVGYGDIYPVTPLG
;
A
#
# COMPACT_ATOMS: atom_id res chain seq x y z
N MET A 1 24.65 2.70 -7.59
CA MET A 1 25.74 2.96 -6.62
C MET A 1 25.19 4.01 -5.67
N VAL A 2 25.16 3.71 -4.38
CA VAL A 2 25.07 4.68 -3.28
C VAL A 2 23.73 5.44 -3.13
N SER A 3 22.73 4.81 -2.49
CA SER A 3 21.78 5.56 -1.65
C SER A 3 22.33 5.76 -0.22
N VAL A 4 23.65 5.75 -0.08
CA VAL A 4 24.38 5.92 1.19
C VAL A 4 25.43 7.02 1.04
N GLY A 5 24.98 8.27 0.98
CA GLY A 5 25.83 9.38 1.44
C GLY A 5 26.48 10.32 0.42
N VAL A 6 26.05 10.39 -0.84
CA VAL A 6 26.28 11.58 -1.69
C VAL A 6 25.03 11.86 -2.50
N VAL A 7 24.19 12.77 -1.99
CA VAL A 7 22.90 13.15 -2.58
C VAL A 7 23.06 13.94 -3.91
N ASP A 8 24.30 14.29 -4.29
CA ASP A 8 24.57 15.29 -5.34
C ASP A 8 25.26 14.77 -6.62
N GLU A 9 25.48 13.46 -6.78
CA GLU A 9 26.03 12.95 -8.04
C GLU A 9 24.94 12.81 -9.12
N PRO A 10 25.15 13.35 -10.35
CA PRO A 10 24.17 13.27 -11.44
C PRO A 10 23.84 11.83 -11.84
N VAL A 11 24.74 10.89 -11.56
CA VAL A 11 24.56 9.45 -11.80
C VAL A 11 23.48 8.86 -10.89
N ASN A 12 23.46 9.24 -9.61
CA ASN A 12 22.47 8.74 -8.66
C ASN A 12 21.08 9.30 -8.99
N ARG A 13 21.00 10.59 -9.31
CA ARG A 13 19.75 11.22 -9.78
C ARG A 13 19.23 10.58 -11.06
N ALA A 14 20.09 10.29 -12.03
CA ALA A 14 19.70 9.60 -13.25
C ALA A 14 19.15 8.20 -12.96
N TYR A 15 19.78 7.47 -12.04
CA TYR A 15 19.31 6.16 -11.60
C TYR A 15 17.93 6.21 -10.94
N ASP A 16 17.70 7.18 -10.05
CA ASP A 16 16.42 7.37 -9.38
C ASP A 16 15.31 7.71 -10.37
N ILE A 17 15.61 8.58 -11.35
CA ILE A 17 14.67 8.93 -12.43
C ILE A 17 14.35 7.70 -13.28
N ILE A 18 15.36 6.95 -13.72
CA ILE A 18 15.16 5.73 -14.54
C ILE A 18 14.33 4.71 -13.77
N SER A 19 14.65 4.47 -12.50
CA SER A 19 13.94 3.50 -11.67
C SER A 19 12.49 3.92 -11.41
N THR A 20 12.26 5.21 -11.17
CA THR A 20 10.91 5.77 -11.01
C THR A 20 10.10 5.66 -12.31
N LEU A 21 10.70 5.99 -13.46
CA LEU A 21 10.06 5.83 -14.77
C LEU A 21 9.75 4.36 -15.06
N CYS A 22 10.65 3.44 -14.71
CA CYS A 22 10.44 2.00 -14.83
C CYS A 22 9.26 1.53 -13.97
N LEU A 23 9.14 2.04 -12.73
CA LEU A 23 8.03 1.77 -11.83
C LEU A 23 6.70 2.31 -12.41
N LEU A 24 6.69 3.55 -12.86
CA LEU A 24 5.50 4.17 -13.47
C LEU A 24 5.07 3.40 -14.72
N CYS A 25 6.00 3.04 -15.60
CA CYS A 25 5.73 2.23 -16.79
C CYS A 25 5.13 0.87 -16.43
N ASN A 26 5.69 0.19 -15.43
CA ASN A 26 5.16 -1.09 -14.95
C ASN A 26 3.75 -0.95 -14.36
N LEU A 27 3.49 0.09 -13.58
CA LEU A 27 2.16 0.37 -13.02
C LEU A 27 1.14 0.70 -14.11
N SER A 28 1.51 1.53 -15.09
CA SER A 28 0.67 1.82 -16.24
C SER A 28 0.37 0.56 -17.05
N ALA A 29 1.35 -0.31 -17.27
CA ALA A 29 1.13 -1.60 -17.92
C ALA A 29 0.17 -2.49 -17.10
N ALA A 30 0.28 -2.50 -15.77
CA ALA A 30 -0.62 -3.24 -14.89
C ALA A 30 -2.07 -2.70 -14.90
N ILE A 31 -2.25 -1.39 -15.09
CA ILE A 31 -3.57 -0.75 -15.26
C ILE A 31 -4.11 -1.04 -16.66
N LEU A 32 -3.32 -0.87 -17.72
CA LEU A 32 -3.74 -1.22 -19.09
C LEU A 32 -4.10 -2.70 -19.20
N ALA A 33 -3.46 -3.53 -18.37
CA ALA A 33 -3.76 -4.94 -18.24
C ALA A 33 -5.15 -5.26 -17.65
N THR A 34 -5.88 -4.32 -17.08
CA THR A 34 -7.26 -4.56 -16.61
C THR A 34 -8.30 -4.36 -17.73
N TYR A 35 -7.96 -3.62 -18.78
CA TYR A 35 -8.84 -3.38 -19.92
C TYR A 35 -8.82 -4.58 -20.88
N GLN A 36 -9.93 -5.32 -20.96
CA GLN A 36 -10.05 -6.53 -21.79
C GLN A 36 -9.69 -6.28 -23.27
N GLY A 37 -10.19 -5.18 -23.87
CA GLY A 37 -9.92 -4.84 -25.27
C GLY A 37 -8.43 -4.57 -25.55
N PHE A 38 -7.74 -3.93 -24.61
CA PHE A 38 -6.31 -3.66 -24.73
C PHE A 38 -5.47 -4.93 -24.50
N GLN A 39 -5.88 -5.77 -23.54
CA GLN A 39 -5.22 -7.04 -23.24
C GLN A 39 -5.26 -8.03 -24.39
N VAL A 40 -6.39 -8.15 -25.08
CA VAL A 40 -6.52 -9.07 -26.22
C VAL A 40 -5.60 -8.64 -27.37
N LYS A 41 -5.48 -7.32 -27.61
CA LYS A 41 -4.69 -6.76 -28.72
C LYS A 41 -3.19 -6.62 -28.42
N HIS A 42 -2.83 -6.23 -27.20
CA HIS A 42 -1.46 -5.86 -26.80
C HIS A 42 -0.93 -6.68 -25.62
N GLY A 43 -1.56 -7.80 -25.28
CA GLY A 43 -1.17 -8.63 -24.13
C GLY A 43 0.27 -9.13 -24.18
N LEU A 44 0.83 -9.37 -25.38
CA LEU A 44 2.25 -9.71 -25.54
C LEU A 44 3.15 -8.55 -25.09
N LEU A 45 2.91 -7.34 -25.58
CA LEU A 45 3.69 -6.15 -25.18
C LEU A 45 3.61 -5.90 -23.68
N LEU A 46 2.41 -5.99 -23.09
CA LEU A 46 2.22 -5.81 -21.66
C LEU A 46 3.00 -6.83 -20.83
N ARG A 47 3.03 -8.10 -21.26
CA ARG A 47 3.81 -9.16 -20.60
C ARG A 47 5.31 -8.93 -20.72
N GLU A 48 5.79 -8.44 -21.88
CA GLU A 48 7.21 -8.13 -22.05
C GLU A 48 7.62 -6.93 -21.16
N VAL A 49 6.81 -5.87 -21.13
CA VAL A 49 7.05 -4.73 -20.23
C VAL A 49 7.10 -5.18 -18.77
N GLU A 50 6.14 -5.99 -18.32
CA GLU A 50 6.15 -6.54 -16.96
C GLU A 50 7.40 -7.38 -16.71
N ARG A 51 7.79 -8.27 -17.64
CA ARG A 51 8.97 -9.13 -17.49
C ARG A 51 10.25 -8.31 -17.34
N TRP A 52 10.48 -7.32 -18.20
CA TRP A 52 11.71 -6.53 -18.19
C TRP A 52 11.80 -5.62 -16.97
N THR A 53 10.70 -4.99 -16.58
CA THR A 53 10.64 -4.13 -15.39
C THR A 53 10.81 -4.93 -14.10
N VAL A 54 10.18 -6.10 -13.99
CA VAL A 54 10.35 -7.03 -12.86
C VAL A 54 11.79 -7.56 -12.79
N LEU A 55 12.40 -7.89 -13.93
CA LEU A 55 13.80 -8.31 -13.98
C LEU A 55 14.74 -7.20 -13.52
N PHE A 56 14.55 -5.97 -14.00
CA PHE A 56 15.29 -4.80 -13.55
C PHE A 56 15.21 -4.63 -12.03
N PHE A 57 14.00 -4.77 -11.46
CA PHE A 57 13.77 -4.69 -10.02
C PHE A 57 14.40 -5.82 -9.21
N ALA A 58 14.43 -7.04 -9.74
CA ALA A 58 15.12 -8.16 -9.12
C ALA A 58 16.65 -7.92 -9.09
N ILE A 59 17.21 -7.42 -10.19
CA ILE A 59 18.64 -7.08 -10.28
C ILE A 59 18.98 -5.95 -9.30
N ASP A 60 18.20 -4.87 -9.26
CA ASP A 60 18.39 -3.77 -8.28
C ASP A 60 18.39 -4.31 -6.85
N TYR A 61 17.44 -5.18 -6.51
CA TYR A 61 17.37 -5.76 -5.17
C TYR A 61 18.61 -6.61 -4.82
N VAL A 62 19.10 -7.44 -5.74
CA VAL A 62 20.34 -8.20 -5.54
C VAL A 62 21.53 -7.29 -5.36
N LEU A 63 21.65 -6.23 -6.17
CA LEU A 63 22.72 -5.23 -6.01
C LEU A 63 22.65 -4.56 -4.64
N ARG A 64 21.44 -4.19 -4.18
CA ARG A 64 21.23 -3.62 -2.84
C ARG A 64 21.65 -4.57 -1.72
N LEU A 65 21.33 -5.86 -1.84
CA LEU A 65 21.77 -6.89 -0.90
C LEU A 65 23.30 -7.00 -0.83
N LEU A 66 23.98 -6.98 -1.98
CA LEU A 66 25.45 -7.02 -2.04
C LEU A 66 26.09 -5.78 -1.42
N THR A 67 25.45 -4.61 -1.58
CA THR A 67 25.91 -3.35 -0.98
C THR A 67 25.39 -3.11 0.44
N ALA A 68 24.60 -4.01 1.02
CA ALA A 68 23.95 -3.82 2.32
C ALA A 68 24.95 -3.60 3.46
N LYS A 69 26.18 -4.10 3.32
CA LYS A 69 27.27 -3.88 4.28
C LYS A 69 27.62 -2.40 4.46
N GLU A 70 27.55 -1.61 3.39
CA GLU A 70 27.83 -0.16 3.44
C GLU A 70 26.70 0.61 4.14
N LEU A 71 25.47 0.10 4.09
CA LEU A 71 24.32 0.72 4.75
C LEU A 71 24.28 0.40 6.26
N TYR A 72 24.61 -0.82 6.65
CA TYR A 72 24.62 -1.26 8.05
C TYR A 72 26.06 -1.38 8.59
N THR A 73 26.75 -0.23 8.67
CA THR A 73 28.10 -0.15 9.23
C THR A 73 28.13 -0.73 10.65
N GLY A 74 28.94 -1.76 10.87
CA GLY A 74 29.10 -2.42 12.18
C GLY A 74 28.48 -3.80 12.31
N LYS A 75 27.78 -4.32 11.29
CA LYS A 75 27.30 -5.72 11.25
C LYS A 75 28.22 -6.60 10.40
N THR A 76 28.23 -7.90 10.68
CA THR A 76 28.80 -8.90 9.76
C THR A 76 28.05 -8.87 8.43
N GLU A 77 28.69 -9.28 7.34
CA GLU A 77 28.08 -9.26 6.00
C GLU A 77 26.71 -9.96 5.95
N LYS A 78 26.62 -11.14 6.57
CA LYS A 78 25.34 -11.87 6.71
C LYS A 78 24.33 -11.12 7.59
N GLY A 79 24.79 -10.45 8.65
CA GLY A 79 23.94 -9.65 9.53
C GLY A 79 23.38 -8.41 8.86
N ALA A 80 24.15 -7.77 7.98
CA ALA A 80 23.71 -6.63 7.17
C ALA A 80 22.67 -7.06 6.13
N ILE A 81 22.90 -8.19 5.44
CA ILE A 81 21.94 -8.78 4.50
C ILE A 81 20.62 -9.10 5.19
N CYS A 82 20.64 -9.83 6.31
CA CYS A 82 19.42 -10.15 7.06
C CYS A 82 18.70 -8.89 7.56
N ALA A 83 19.44 -7.88 8.02
CA ALA A 83 18.86 -6.61 8.44
C ALA A 83 18.15 -5.89 7.30
N TYR A 84 18.72 -5.90 6.09
CA TYR A 84 18.09 -5.30 4.92
C TYR A 84 16.85 -6.06 4.49
N ILE A 85 16.90 -7.40 4.38
CA ILE A 85 15.75 -8.23 3.98
C ILE A 85 14.55 -8.02 4.92
N LEU A 86 14.81 -7.87 6.22
CA LEU A 86 13.77 -7.66 7.24
C LEU A 86 13.37 -6.18 7.42
N SER A 87 14.03 -5.25 6.74
CA SER A 87 13.68 -3.84 6.78
C SER A 87 12.41 -3.55 5.96
N PHE A 88 11.68 -2.49 6.29
CA PHE A 88 10.48 -2.07 5.55
C PHE A 88 10.78 -1.88 4.04
N SER A 89 11.86 -1.17 3.71
CA SER A 89 12.29 -0.95 2.33
C SER A 89 12.67 -2.24 1.62
N GLY A 90 13.38 -3.15 2.29
CA GLY A 90 13.77 -4.44 1.72
C GLY A 90 12.59 -5.38 1.49
N ILE A 91 11.61 -5.40 2.40
CA ILE A 91 10.36 -6.15 2.21
C ILE A 91 9.59 -5.60 1.00
N ILE A 92 9.45 -4.28 0.87
CA ILE A 92 8.78 -3.66 -0.28
C ILE A 92 9.51 -4.00 -1.59
N ASP A 93 10.83 -3.88 -1.62
CA ASP A 93 11.62 -4.20 -2.80
C ASP A 93 11.47 -5.68 -3.17
N LEU A 94 11.47 -6.58 -2.19
CA LEU A 94 11.22 -8.02 -2.40
C LEU A 94 9.83 -8.28 -2.97
N LEU A 95 8.78 -7.73 -2.36
CA LEU A 95 7.39 -7.90 -2.80
C LEU A 95 7.11 -7.29 -4.18
N SER A 96 7.95 -6.37 -4.65
CA SER A 96 7.77 -5.72 -5.96
C SER A 96 7.99 -6.65 -7.15
N PHE A 97 8.92 -7.62 -7.04
CA PHE A 97 9.28 -8.55 -8.11
C PHE A 97 8.98 -10.02 -7.77
N LEU A 98 9.03 -10.41 -6.49
CA LEU A 98 8.89 -11.81 -6.05
C LEU A 98 7.58 -12.48 -6.51
N PRO A 99 6.38 -11.84 -6.44
CA PRO A 99 5.13 -12.48 -6.85
C PRO A 99 5.11 -12.97 -8.30
N TYR A 100 5.87 -12.33 -9.19
CA TYR A 100 5.99 -12.75 -10.59
C TYR A 100 6.76 -14.07 -10.74
N TYR A 101 7.82 -14.27 -9.94
CA TYR A 101 8.68 -15.45 -10.04
C TYR A 101 8.18 -16.65 -9.23
N LEU A 102 7.37 -16.45 -8.18
CA LEU A 102 6.88 -17.55 -7.32
C LEU A 102 6.22 -18.71 -8.09
N PRO A 103 5.31 -18.49 -9.06
CA PRO A 103 4.70 -19.58 -9.83
C PRO A 103 5.69 -20.37 -10.69
N ILE A 104 6.82 -19.76 -11.06
CA ILE A 104 7.85 -20.39 -11.91
C ILE A 104 8.70 -21.36 -11.09
N PHE A 105 9.08 -20.98 -9.87
CA PHE A 105 9.88 -21.81 -8.98
C PHE A 105 9.06 -22.89 -8.24
N PHE A 106 7.77 -22.63 -7.99
CA PHE A 106 6.89 -23.54 -7.26
C PHE A 106 5.58 -23.84 -8.03
N PRO A 107 5.63 -24.68 -9.09
CA PRO A 107 4.47 -24.97 -9.92
C PRO A 107 3.32 -25.64 -9.15
N SER A 108 3.63 -26.48 -8.17
CA SER A 108 2.66 -27.18 -7.32
C SER A 108 1.82 -26.22 -6.45
N GLY A 109 2.34 -25.04 -6.13
CA GLY A 109 1.64 -23.99 -5.37
C GLY A 109 0.98 -22.92 -6.25
N ALA A 110 0.96 -23.09 -7.58
CA ALA A 110 0.51 -22.06 -8.51
C ALA A 110 -0.88 -21.48 -8.18
N ALA A 111 -1.79 -22.28 -7.60
CA ALA A 111 -3.09 -21.80 -7.15
C ALA A 111 -2.99 -20.73 -6.05
N VAL A 112 -2.14 -20.95 -5.04
CA VAL A 112 -1.88 -19.98 -3.95
C VAL A 112 -1.11 -18.78 -4.49
N PHE A 113 -0.13 -18.99 -5.37
CA PHE A 113 0.62 -17.90 -6.01
C PHE A 113 -0.23 -17.04 -6.95
N ARG A 114 -1.36 -17.54 -7.46
CA ARG A 114 -2.35 -16.70 -8.15
C ARG A 114 -2.97 -15.65 -7.22
N MET A 115 -3.23 -15.97 -5.96
CA MET A 115 -3.75 -15.00 -4.98
C MET A 115 -2.70 -13.94 -4.64
N PHE A 116 -1.42 -14.33 -4.62
CA PHE A 116 -0.30 -13.41 -4.42
C PHE A 116 -0.12 -12.38 -5.55
N ARG A 117 -0.87 -12.47 -6.67
CA ARG A 117 -0.90 -11.38 -7.65
C ARG A 117 -1.42 -10.07 -7.06
N VAL A 118 -2.28 -10.11 -6.03
CA VAL A 118 -2.75 -8.89 -5.36
C VAL A 118 -1.61 -8.18 -4.64
N ILE A 119 -0.63 -8.93 -4.10
CA ILE A 119 0.55 -8.37 -3.43
C ILE A 119 1.34 -7.45 -4.35
N ARG A 120 1.24 -7.58 -5.68
CA ARG A 120 1.91 -6.67 -6.59
C ARG A 120 1.52 -5.20 -6.37
N ILE A 121 0.36 -4.92 -5.76
CA ILE A 121 -0.03 -3.55 -5.36
C ILE A 121 1.00 -2.91 -4.42
N PHE A 122 1.72 -3.72 -3.64
CA PHE A 122 2.76 -3.23 -2.74
C PHE A 122 3.95 -2.60 -3.49
N ARG A 123 4.12 -2.87 -4.79
CA ARG A 123 5.12 -2.18 -5.61
C ARG A 123 4.90 -0.66 -5.66
N LEU A 124 3.68 -0.18 -5.39
CA LEU A 124 3.38 1.25 -5.23
C LEU A 124 4.20 1.87 -4.08
N PHE A 125 4.38 1.13 -2.98
CA PHE A 125 5.17 1.63 -1.84
C PHE A 125 6.66 1.76 -2.16
N ARG A 126 7.15 1.16 -3.26
CA ARG A 126 8.54 1.33 -3.69
C ARG A 126 8.87 2.79 -4.00
N ILE A 127 7.87 3.61 -4.34
CA ILE A 127 8.07 5.05 -4.53
C ILE A 127 8.64 5.73 -3.28
N ASN A 128 8.32 5.20 -2.09
CA ASN A 128 8.84 5.71 -0.82
C ASN A 128 10.32 5.38 -0.60
N ASN A 129 10.89 4.41 -1.32
CA ASN A 129 12.33 4.15 -1.23
C ASN A 129 13.17 5.26 -1.91
N TYR A 130 12.53 6.16 -2.69
CA TYR A 130 13.18 7.29 -3.36
C TYR A 130 12.87 8.63 -2.67
N TYR A 131 11.65 8.77 -2.15
CA TYR A 131 11.23 9.94 -1.39
C TYR A 131 10.98 9.50 0.04
N ASP A 132 11.72 10.06 1.00
CA ASP A 132 11.60 9.70 2.41
C ASP A 132 10.34 10.29 3.09
N SER A 133 9.24 10.32 2.33
CA SER A 133 7.97 10.94 2.69
C SER A 133 7.28 10.17 3.82
N LEU A 134 7.38 8.84 3.86
CA LEU A 134 6.82 8.06 4.97
C LEU A 134 7.60 8.25 6.27
N ASN A 135 8.92 8.52 6.26
CA ASN A 135 9.62 8.84 7.50
C ASN A 135 9.15 10.18 8.06
N VAL A 136 8.96 11.19 7.21
CA VAL A 136 8.38 12.48 7.64
C VAL A 136 6.97 12.29 8.21
N ILE A 137 6.13 11.50 7.52
CA ILE A 137 4.78 11.18 8.03
C ILE A 137 4.87 10.43 9.38
N THR A 138 5.79 9.47 9.50
CA THR A 138 5.98 8.68 10.72
C THR A 138 6.46 9.55 11.87
N GLU A 139 7.42 10.45 11.63
CA GLU A 139 7.91 11.40 12.61
C GLU A 139 6.79 12.32 13.11
N VAL A 140 5.95 12.83 12.20
CA VAL A 140 4.78 13.64 12.56
C VAL A 140 3.78 12.82 13.37
N LEU A 141 3.47 11.59 12.96
CA LEU A 141 2.56 10.69 13.67
C LEU A 141 3.09 10.35 15.07
N GLU A 142 4.40 10.08 15.22
CA GLU A 142 5.03 9.81 16.51
C GLU A 142 5.00 11.05 17.41
N SER A 143 5.36 12.22 16.88
CA SER A 143 5.35 13.48 17.63
C SER A 143 3.95 13.90 18.10
N LYS A 144 2.89 13.50 17.39
CA LYS A 144 1.49 13.81 17.71
C LYS A 144 0.67 12.62 18.16
N ARG A 145 1.30 11.47 18.44
CA ARG A 145 0.63 10.19 18.73
C ARG A 145 -0.45 10.32 19.81
N GLN A 146 -0.15 11.00 20.91
CA GLN A 146 -1.11 11.15 22.02
C GLN A 146 -2.35 11.95 21.60
N GLN A 147 -2.17 13.04 20.86
CA GLN A 147 -3.27 13.90 20.41
C GLN A 147 -4.14 13.17 19.37
N LEU A 148 -3.51 12.44 18.44
CA LEU A 148 -4.20 11.63 17.45
C LEU A 148 -5.00 10.50 18.10
N LEU A 149 -4.40 9.76 19.03
CA LEU A 149 -5.08 8.69 19.76
C LEU A 149 -6.26 9.21 20.57
N SER A 150 -6.09 10.33 21.28
CA SER A 150 -7.21 10.96 22.00
C SER A 150 -8.33 11.39 21.06
N SER A 151 -8.01 11.96 19.91
CA SER A 151 -9.00 12.40 18.91
C SER A 151 -9.78 11.21 18.32
N VAL A 152 -9.07 10.16 17.91
CA VAL A 152 -9.69 8.92 17.40
C VAL A 152 -10.57 8.28 18.47
N PHE A 153 -10.14 8.26 19.73
CA PHE A 153 -10.94 7.72 20.83
C PHE A 153 -12.24 8.48 21.05
N ILE A 154 -12.19 9.83 21.07
CA ILE A 154 -13.39 10.67 21.19
C ILE A 154 -14.32 10.44 20.00
N ILE A 155 -13.78 10.40 18.78
CA ILE A 155 -14.55 10.11 17.56
C ILE A 155 -15.25 8.77 17.66
N CYS A 156 -14.57 7.71 18.10
CA CYS A 156 -15.17 6.39 18.27
C CYS A 156 -16.32 6.40 19.30
N ILE A 157 -16.15 7.09 20.43
CA ILE A 157 -17.22 7.24 21.43
C ILE A 157 -18.43 7.96 20.82
N LEU A 158 -18.19 9.09 20.13
CA LEU A 158 -19.27 9.86 19.51
C LEU A 158 -19.97 9.05 18.42
N MET A 159 -19.25 8.26 17.63
CA MET A 159 -19.83 7.37 16.62
C MET A 159 -20.73 6.30 17.24
N VAL A 160 -20.29 5.65 18.32
CA VAL A 160 -21.11 4.64 19.02
C VAL A 160 -22.32 5.29 19.68
N ALA A 161 -22.15 6.44 20.36
CA ALA A 161 -23.24 7.17 20.97
C ALA A 161 -24.29 7.61 19.93
N SER A 162 -23.84 8.20 18.82
CA SER A 162 -24.71 8.63 17.72
C SER A 162 -25.44 7.45 17.08
N SER A 163 -24.75 6.32 16.90
CA SER A 163 -25.36 5.08 16.41
C SER A 163 -26.51 4.61 17.32
N LEU A 164 -26.29 4.55 18.63
CA LEU A 164 -27.30 4.11 19.59
C LEU A 164 -28.49 5.08 19.66
N CYS A 165 -28.22 6.39 19.61
CA CYS A 165 -29.27 7.41 19.53
C CYS A 165 -30.12 7.24 18.26
N MET A 166 -29.48 7.15 17.10
CA MET A 166 -30.19 6.98 15.83
C MET A 166 -30.97 5.68 15.78
N TYR A 167 -30.38 4.57 16.21
CA TYR A 167 -31.11 3.32 16.32
C TYR A 167 -32.34 3.46 17.20
N SER A 168 -32.22 4.09 18.38
CA SER A 168 -33.37 4.27 19.29
C SER A 168 -34.50 5.12 18.70
N VAL A 169 -34.19 6.09 17.86
CA VAL A 169 -35.18 7.03 17.29
C VAL A 169 -35.76 6.51 15.97
N GLU A 170 -34.91 5.98 15.11
CA GLU A 170 -35.25 5.64 13.72
C GLU A 170 -35.65 4.18 13.53
N HIS A 171 -35.24 3.25 14.41
CA HIS A 171 -35.52 1.82 14.22
C HIS A 171 -37.01 1.50 14.11
N ASN A 172 -37.86 2.17 14.89
CA ASN A 172 -39.31 1.95 14.81
C ASN A 172 -39.92 2.47 13.50
N ALA A 173 -39.36 3.54 12.92
CA ALA A 173 -39.85 4.14 11.68
C ALA A 173 -39.31 3.44 10.43
N GLN A 174 -38.08 2.94 10.49
CA GLN A 174 -37.38 2.27 9.40
C GLN A 174 -36.52 1.09 9.90
N PRO A 175 -37.16 0.01 10.39
CA PRO A 175 -36.46 -1.14 10.97
C PRO A 175 -35.57 -1.89 9.97
N GLN A 176 -35.87 -1.76 8.68
CA GLN A 176 -35.08 -2.34 7.59
C GLN A 176 -33.80 -1.56 7.25
N VAL A 177 -33.67 -0.30 7.70
CA VAL A 177 -32.51 0.56 7.41
C VAL A 177 -31.60 0.65 8.64
N PHE A 178 -32.17 1.01 9.78
CA PHE A 178 -31.46 0.99 11.07
C PHE A 178 -31.71 -0.36 11.76
N THR A 179 -31.16 -1.45 11.21
CA THR A 179 -31.40 -2.82 11.68
C THR A 179 -30.83 -3.12 13.06
N ASP A 180 -29.67 -2.54 13.35
CA ASP A 180 -28.88 -2.79 14.56
C ASP A 180 -27.82 -1.69 14.77
N ALA A 181 -27.09 -1.74 15.89
CA ALA A 181 -26.07 -0.74 16.21
C ALA A 181 -24.93 -0.65 15.16
N PHE A 182 -24.64 -1.68 14.37
CA PHE A 182 -23.61 -1.59 13.33
C PHE A 182 -24.10 -0.77 12.12
N SER A 183 -25.39 -0.88 11.76
CA SER A 183 -25.99 -0.03 10.73
C SER A 183 -25.91 1.47 11.10
N GLY A 184 -26.14 1.80 12.38
CA GLY A 184 -25.98 3.16 12.88
C GLY A 184 -24.51 3.62 12.93
N ILE A 185 -23.55 2.72 13.16
CA ILE A 185 -22.11 3.04 13.10
C ILE A 185 -21.69 3.33 11.66
N TRP A 186 -22.20 2.57 10.67
CA TRP A 186 -21.96 2.85 9.24
C TRP A 186 -22.50 4.24 8.83
N TRP A 187 -23.71 4.56 9.26
CA TRP A 187 -24.28 5.90 9.08
C TRP A 187 -23.44 7.00 9.75
N ALA A 188 -23.05 6.80 11.01
CA ALA A 188 -22.24 7.77 11.75
C ALA A 188 -20.86 7.95 11.09
N ALA A 189 -20.24 6.88 10.60
CA ALA A 189 -18.97 6.92 9.89
C ALA A 189 -19.08 7.70 8.56
N SER A 190 -20.08 7.38 7.74
CA SER A 190 -20.27 8.05 6.45
C SER A 190 -20.62 9.53 6.60
N THR A 191 -21.36 9.89 7.64
CA THR A 191 -21.70 11.30 7.96
C THR A 191 -20.49 12.05 8.52
N LEU A 192 -19.81 11.50 9.52
CA LEU A 192 -18.66 12.14 10.18
C LEU A 192 -17.46 12.32 9.24
N LEU A 193 -17.20 11.31 8.41
CA LEU A 193 -16.14 11.37 7.38
C LEU A 193 -16.58 12.16 6.14
N THR A 194 -17.76 12.79 6.17
CA THR A 194 -18.31 13.62 5.08
C THR A 194 -18.43 12.90 3.73
N VAL A 195 -18.55 11.57 3.75
CA VAL A 195 -18.78 10.76 2.55
C VAL A 195 -20.23 10.87 2.10
N GLY A 196 -21.16 10.71 3.04
CA GLY A 196 -22.59 10.93 2.81
C GLY A 196 -23.18 10.15 1.64
N TYR A 197 -23.01 8.82 1.61
CA TYR A 197 -23.55 7.98 0.52
C TYR A 197 -25.06 8.14 0.31
N GLY A 198 -25.81 8.46 1.37
CA GLY A 198 -27.26 8.63 1.34
C GLY A 198 -28.03 7.30 1.28
N ASP A 199 -27.36 6.18 1.54
CA ASP A 199 -27.92 4.84 1.66
C ASP A 199 -28.69 4.63 2.97
N ILE A 200 -28.20 5.24 4.06
CA ILE A 200 -28.86 5.31 5.36
C ILE A 200 -28.99 6.78 5.75
N TYR A 201 -30.19 7.22 6.15
CA TYR A 201 -30.44 8.57 6.64
C TYR A 201 -31.67 8.59 7.56
N PRO A 202 -31.70 9.48 8.58
CA PRO A 202 -32.87 9.65 9.43
C PRO A 202 -34.07 10.19 8.64
N VAL A 203 -35.26 9.68 8.93
CA VAL A 203 -36.51 10.14 8.29
C VAL A 203 -37.47 10.77 9.30
N THR A 204 -37.21 10.60 10.61
CA THR A 204 -38.02 11.23 11.65
C THR A 204 -37.48 12.63 11.97
N PRO A 205 -38.33 13.57 12.44
CA PRO A 205 -37.87 14.89 12.87
C PRO A 205 -36.91 14.90 14.08
N LEU A 206 -36.82 13.78 14.80
CA LEU A 206 -35.97 13.63 15.98
C LEU A 206 -34.56 13.11 15.65
N GLY A 207 -34.37 12.48 14.48
CA GLY A 207 -33.08 12.05 13.97
C GLY A 207 -32.38 13.18 13.23
#